data_AF-A0A7J3I4V8-F1
#
_entry.id   AF-A0A7J3I4V8-F1
#
_cell.length_a   1.000
_cell.length_b   1.000
_cell.length_c   1.000
_cell.angle_alpha   90.00
_cell.angle_beta   90.00
_cell.angle_gamma   90.00
#
_symmetry.space_group_name_H-M   'P 1'
#
loop_
_entity.id
_entity.type
_entity.pdbx_description
1 polymer ?
#
loop_
_entity_poly.entity_id
_entity_poly.type
_entity_poly.pdbx_seq_one_letter_code
_entity_poly.pdbx_strand_id
1 'polypeptide(L)'
;MYSCNKGKLRSLSRRKDYYYFRARKEGYRSRAAYKLKEIATRFDIFRGVNAVLDLCCSPGGWLQVAKEYLGDKGVVIGVDLSEIERMNGVIFIKGDIQD
;
A
#
# COMPACT_ATOMS: atom_id res chain seq x y z
N MET A 1 12.41 36.83 14.42
CA MET A 1 12.18 36.76 12.96
C MET A 1 13.37 36.06 12.32
N TYR A 2 13.24 34.80 11.89
CA TYR A 2 14.25 34.17 11.05
C TYR A 2 13.58 33.73 9.75
N SER A 3 13.80 34.51 8.69
CA SER A 3 13.44 34.16 7.32
C SER A 3 14.54 33.24 6.78
N CYS A 4 14.19 31.98 6.50
CA CYS A 4 15.06 31.06 5.77
C CYS A 4 14.57 30.94 4.32
N ASN A 5 15.45 31.27 3.39
CA ASN A 5 15.19 31.48 1.96
C ASN A 5 14.70 30.20 1.26
N LYS A 6 13.42 30.18 0.85
CA LYS A 6 12.72 29.04 0.21
C LYS A 6 13.06 28.84 -1.28
N GLY A 7 14.34 28.89 -1.64
CA GLY A 7 14.79 28.94 -3.04
C GLY A 7 15.13 27.61 -3.74
N LYS A 8 15.47 26.54 -3.01
CA LYS A 8 16.10 25.33 -3.61
C LYS A 8 15.42 23.97 -3.38
N LEU A 9 14.19 23.94 -2.84
CA LEU A 9 13.49 22.69 -2.44
C LEU A 9 12.19 22.39 -3.23
N ARG A 10 11.91 23.08 -4.34
CA ARG A 10 10.57 23.06 -4.99
C ARG A 10 10.29 21.95 -6.02
N SER A 11 11.27 21.12 -6.41
CA SER A 11 11.06 20.10 -7.46
C SER A 11 10.75 18.68 -6.95
N LEU A 12 11.31 18.28 -5.80
CA LEU A 12 11.14 16.93 -5.23
C LEU A 12 9.84 16.77 -4.41
N SER A 13 9.31 17.85 -3.84
CA SER A 13 8.05 17.81 -3.06
C SER A 13 6.84 17.52 -3.96
N ARG A 14 6.75 18.17 -5.12
CA ARG A 14 5.62 18.04 -6.06
C ARG A 14 5.37 16.60 -6.53
N ARG A 15 6.43 15.80 -6.74
CA ARG A 15 6.30 14.39 -7.13
C ARG A 15 5.86 13.49 -5.97
N LYS A 16 6.38 13.73 -4.76
CA LYS A 16 5.96 12.99 -3.55
C LYS A 16 4.47 13.19 -3.28
N ASP A 17 3.99 14.39 -3.59
CA ASP A 17 2.61 14.80 -3.38
C ASP A 17 1.67 14.27 -4.47
N TYR A 18 2.11 14.16 -5.73
CA TYR A 18 1.27 13.66 -6.82
C TYR A 18 0.66 12.28 -6.54
N TYR A 19 1.49 11.27 -6.26
CA TYR A 19 0.98 9.92 -5.98
C TYR A 19 0.23 9.82 -4.66
N TYR A 20 0.54 10.70 -3.71
CA TYR A 20 -0.19 10.75 -2.45
C TYR A 20 -1.62 11.28 -2.67
N PHE A 21 -1.78 12.39 -3.39
CA PHE A 21 -3.08 12.93 -3.74
C PHE A 21 -3.86 11.99 -4.66
N ARG A 22 -3.18 11.36 -5.61
CA ARG A 22 -3.79 10.36 -6.49
C ARG A 22 -4.29 9.16 -5.70
N ALA A 23 -3.49 8.61 -4.78
CA ALA A 23 -3.89 7.51 -3.91
C ALA A 23 -5.14 7.87 -3.10
N ARG A 24 -5.15 9.05 -2.46
CA ARG A 24 -6.32 9.54 -1.73
C ARG A 24 -7.55 9.70 -2.61
N LYS A 25 -7.40 10.25 -3.82
CA LYS A 25 -8.50 10.42 -4.78
C LYS A 25 -9.07 9.09 -5.24
N GLU A 26 -8.22 8.08 -5.41
CA GLU A 26 -8.59 6.73 -5.84
C GLU A 26 -8.96 5.79 -4.65
N GLY A 27 -8.93 6.28 -3.41
CA GLY A 27 -9.30 5.49 -2.23
C GLY A 27 -8.22 4.54 -1.69
N TYR A 28 -6.97 4.66 -2.17
CA TYR A 28 -5.84 3.91 -1.61
C TYR A 28 -5.33 4.51 -0.31
N ARG A 29 -5.07 3.63 0.67
CA ARG A 29 -4.54 3.97 2.00
C ARG A 29 -3.09 4.44 1.97
N SER A 30 -2.34 4.08 0.93
CA SER A 30 -1.01 4.61 0.72
C SER A 30 -0.63 4.67 -0.75
N ARG A 31 0.31 5.56 -1.07
CA ARG A 31 0.93 5.62 -2.40
C ARG A 31 1.73 4.37 -2.77
N ALA A 32 2.01 3.47 -1.81
CA ALA A 32 2.72 2.22 -2.08
C ALA A 32 1.88 1.26 -2.94
N ALA A 33 0.55 1.40 -2.94
CA ALA A 33 -0.36 0.66 -3.82
C ALA A 33 0.10 0.71 -5.29
N TYR A 34 0.53 1.89 -5.78
CA TYR A 34 1.00 2.03 -7.16
C TYR A 34 2.25 1.21 -7.47
N LYS A 35 3.13 0.98 -6.47
CA LYS A 35 4.32 0.14 -6.66
C LYS A 35 3.90 -1.31 -6.93
N LEU A 36 2.98 -1.84 -6.12
CA LEU A 36 2.50 -3.21 -6.30
C LEU A 36 1.71 -3.35 -7.61
N LYS A 37 0.89 -2.37 -7.99
CA LYS A 37 0.19 -2.35 -9.29
C LYS A 37 1.16 -2.37 -10.47
N GLU A 38 2.25 -1.60 -10.40
CA GLU A 38 3.27 -1.60 -11.45
C GLU A 38 3.98 -2.97 -11.53
N ILE A 39 4.36 -3.54 -10.39
CA ILE A 39 4.98 -4.88 -10.32
C ILE A 39 4.03 -5.94 -10.90
N ALA A 40 2.77 -5.93 -10.50
CA ALA A 40 1.75 -6.86 -10.98
C ALA A 40 1.55 -6.76 -12.50
N THR A 41 1.51 -5.54 -13.03
CA THR A 41 1.36 -5.30 -14.47
C THR A 41 2.58 -5.77 -15.26
N ARG A 42 3.78 -5.59 -14.70
CA ARG A 42 5.05 -5.90 -15.39
C ARG A 42 5.44 -7.38 -15.35
N PHE A 43 5.07 -8.09 -14.28
CA PHE A 43 5.58 -9.43 -14.00
C PHE A 43 4.49 -10.49 -13.80
N ASP A 44 3.21 -10.11 -13.88
CA ASP A 44 2.07 -11.03 -13.76
C ASP A 44 2.09 -11.88 -12.47
N ILE A 45 2.59 -11.29 -11.37
CA ILE A 45 2.89 -12.01 -10.12
C ILE A 45 1.66 -12.64 -9.44
N PHE A 46 0.45 -12.27 -9.84
CA PHE A 46 -0.80 -12.79 -9.28
C PHE A 46 -1.39 -13.95 -10.09
N ARG A 47 -0.80 -14.31 -11.24
CA ARG A 47 -1.33 -15.39 -12.08
C ARG A 47 -1.24 -16.73 -11.36
N GLY A 48 -2.40 -17.36 -11.14
CA GLY A 48 -2.52 -18.64 -10.44
C GLY A 48 -2.33 -18.53 -8.92
N VAL A 49 -2.29 -17.31 -8.36
CA VAL A 49 -2.17 -17.08 -6.92
C VAL A 49 -3.55 -17.10 -6.28
N ASN A 50 -3.73 -17.97 -5.28
CA ASN A 50 -4.97 -18.08 -4.52
C ASN A 50 -4.87 -17.45 -3.12
N ALA A 51 -3.66 -17.16 -2.64
CA ALA A 51 -3.42 -16.58 -1.33
C ALA A 51 -2.23 -15.61 -1.35
N VAL A 52 -2.33 -14.51 -0.60
CA VAL A 52 -1.27 -13.50 -0.42
C VAL A 52 -1.08 -13.23 1.06
N LEU A 53 0.18 -13.20 1.49
CA LEU A 53 0.62 -12.73 2.80
C LEU A 53 1.42 -11.44 2.63
N ASP A 54 1.00 -10.37 3.28
CA ASP A 54 1.67 -9.07 3.29
C ASP A 54 2.26 -8.83 4.70
N LEU A 55 3.60 -8.75 4.78
CA LEU A 55 4.32 -8.53 6.02
C LEU A 55 4.67 -7.05 6.17
N CYS A 56 4.57 -6.52 7.39
CA CYS A 56 4.71 -5.09 7.66
C CYS A 56 3.72 -4.26 6.82
N CYS A 57 2.46 -4.71 6.83
CA CYS A 57 1.44 -4.27 5.89
C CYS A 57 0.87 -2.86 6.16
N SER A 58 1.17 -2.20 7.29
CA SER A 58 0.58 -0.90 7.64
C SER A 58 0.97 0.20 6.64
N PRO A 59 0.02 1.03 6.15
CA PRO A 59 -1.38 1.16 6.53
C PRO A 59 -2.37 0.29 5.71
N GLY A 60 -1.89 -0.63 4.87
CA GLY A 60 -2.69 -1.57 4.10
C GLY A 60 -2.83 -1.27 2.60
N GLY A 61 -1.95 -0.44 2.03
CA GLY A 61 -2.03 -0.09 0.61
C GLY A 61 -1.75 -1.27 -0.34
N TRP A 62 -0.89 -2.21 0.06
CA TRP A 62 -0.61 -3.43 -0.71
C TRP A 62 -1.73 -4.46 -0.55
N LEU A 63 -2.28 -4.61 0.66
CA LEU A 63 -3.48 -5.40 0.93
C LEU A 63 -4.67 -5.04 0.02
N GLN A 64 -4.93 -3.74 -0.20
CA GLN A 64 -6.00 -3.30 -1.13
C GLN A 64 -5.76 -3.83 -2.54
N VAL A 65 -4.54 -3.67 -3.04
CA VAL A 65 -4.18 -4.11 -4.40
C VAL A 65 -4.24 -5.63 -4.49
N ALA A 66 -3.68 -6.36 -3.53
CA ALA A 66 -3.78 -7.82 -3.49
C ALA A 66 -5.24 -8.29 -3.53
N LYS A 67 -6.13 -7.65 -2.78
CA LYS A 67 -7.55 -7.99 -2.77
C LYS A 67 -8.25 -7.69 -4.11
N GLU A 68 -7.91 -6.58 -4.76
CA GLU A 68 -8.40 -6.26 -6.11
C GLU A 68 -8.04 -7.36 -7.14
N TYR A 69 -6.81 -7.88 -7.08
CA TYR A 69 -6.34 -8.91 -8.02
C TYR A 69 -6.90 -10.30 -7.71
N LEU A 70 -6.99 -10.68 -6.43
CA LEU A 70 -7.43 -12.02 -6.01
C LEU A 70 -8.96 -12.18 -6.01
N GLY A 71 -9.71 -11.08 -5.93
CA GLY A 71 -11.17 -11.08 -5.86
C GLY A 71 -11.72 -11.82 -4.64
N ASP A 72 -12.97 -12.28 -4.71
CA ASP A 72 -13.67 -12.87 -3.57
C ASP A 72 -13.18 -14.27 -3.20
N LYS A 73 -12.62 -15.01 -4.16
CA LYS A 73 -12.16 -16.39 -3.95
C LYS A 73 -10.76 -16.47 -3.34
N GLY A 74 -9.93 -15.44 -3.52
CA GLY A 74 -8.58 -15.43 -3.01
C GLY A 74 -8.49 -14.92 -1.57
N VAL A 75 -7.51 -15.46 -0.85
CA VAL A 75 -7.24 -15.14 0.56
C VAL A 75 -6.15 -14.07 0.64
N VAL A 76 -6.39 -13.01 1.40
CA VAL A 76 -5.39 -11.96 1.64
C VAL A 76 -5.22 -11.80 3.15
N ILE A 77 -3.98 -11.94 3.61
CA ILE A 77 -3.61 -11.85 5.02
C ILE A 77 -2.56 -10.75 5.18
N GLY A 78 -2.77 -9.84 6.13
CA GLY A 78 -1.80 -8.83 6.54
C GLY A 78 -1.29 -9.09 7.95
N VAL A 79 0.02 -8.95 8.14
CA VAL A 79 0.66 -9.01 9.46
C VAL A 79 1.44 -7.72 9.70
N ASP A 80 1.21 -7.09 10.84
CA ASP A 80 1.97 -5.91 11.29
C ASP A 80 1.88 -5.75 12.81
N LEU A 81 2.86 -5.08 13.41
CA LEU A 81 2.83 -4.67 14.82
C LEU A 81 1.80 -3.55 15.06
N SER A 82 1.60 -2.71 14.04
CA SER A 82 0.69 -1.56 14.04
C SER A 82 -0.70 -1.98 13.57
N GLU A 83 -1.73 -1.49 14.24
CA GLU A 83 -3.10 -1.69 13.76
C GLU A 83 -3.35 -0.97 12.43
N ILE A 84 -4.17 -1.61 11.59
CA ILE A 84 -4.69 -1.02 10.37
C ILE A 84 -6.21 -0.95 10.46
N GLU A 85 -6.80 0.00 9.73
CA GLU A 85 -8.24 0.06 9.58
C GLU A 85 -8.77 -1.24 8.92
N ARG A 86 -9.95 -1.72 9.31
CA ARG A 86 -10.51 -2.96 8.73
C ARG A 86 -10.76 -2.82 7.23
N MET A 87 -10.59 -3.92 6.49
CA MET A 87 -10.81 -3.96 5.05
C MET A 87 -11.58 -5.23 4.69
N ASN A 88 -12.59 -5.10 3.84
CA ASN A 88 -13.46 -6.21 3.49
C ASN A 88 -12.68 -7.31 2.75
N GLY A 89 -12.90 -8.56 3.17
CA GLY A 89 -12.27 -9.73 2.57
C GLY A 89 -10.74 -9.81 2.75
N VAL A 90 -10.20 -9.08 3.73
CA VAL A 90 -8.80 -9.17 4.18
C VAL A 90 -8.77 -9.61 5.64
N ILE A 91 -7.94 -10.60 5.93
CA ILE A 91 -7.65 -11.04 7.29
C ILE A 91 -6.45 -10.23 7.79
N PHE A 92 -6.56 -9.64 8.98
CA PHE A 92 -5.46 -8.90 9.59
C PHE A 92 -5.09 -9.51 10.92
N ILE A 93 -3.79 -9.71 11.14
CA ILE A 93 -3.20 -10.23 12.36
C ILE A 93 -2.24 -9.15 12.89
N LYS A 94 -2.48 -8.71 14.12
CA LYS A 94 -1.54 -7.86 14.84
C LYS A 94 -0.55 -8.75 15.56
N GLY A 95 0.73 -8.71 15.18
CA GLY A 95 1.75 -9.59 15.75
C GLY A 95 3.14 -9.33 15.20
N ASP A 96 4.15 -9.87 15.87
CA ASP A 96 5.51 -9.91 15.36
C ASP A 96 5.62 -11.03 14.31
N ILE A 97 6.50 -10.85 13.33
CA ILE A 97 6.79 -11.88 12.32
C ILE A 97 7.81 -12.90 12.82
N GLN A 98 8.43 -12.65 13.97
CA GLN A 98 9.41 -13.51 14.64
C GLN A 98 8.79 -14.38 15.75
N ASP A 99 7.53 -14.12 16.12
CA ASP A 99 6.75 -14.93 17.08
C ASP A 99 6.41 -16.31 16.49
#